data_AF-A0A1V4WS97-F1
#
_entry.id   AF-A0A1V4WS97-F1
#
_cell.length_a   1.000
_cell.length_b   1.000
_cell.length_c   1.000
_cell.angle_alpha   90.00
_cell.angle_beta   90.00
_cell.angle_gamma   90.00
#
_symmetry.space_group_name_H-M   'P 1'
#
loop_
_entity.id
_entity.type
_entity.pdbx_description
1 polymer ?
#
loop_
_entity_poly.entity_id
_entity_poly.type
_entity_poly.pdbx_seq_one_letter_code
_entity_poly.pdbx_strand_id
1 'polypeptide(L)' 'MADGETGHSIIPPHGGYLGLRSYQMAQIVYDGIVVFCDRFIDRRSRTHDQMV' A
#
# COMPACT_ATOMS: atom_id res chain seq x y z
N MET A 1 33.15 11.72 26.53
CA MET A 1 34.11 10.84 25.81
C MET A 1 33.38 9.56 25.51
N ALA A 2 32.96 9.24 24.29
CA ALA A 2 33.41 9.70 22.99
C ALA A 2 32.25 10.22 22.12
N ASP A 3 32.51 11.33 21.43
CA ASP A 3 31.74 11.79 20.28
C ASP A 3 31.96 10.87 19.09
N GLY A 4 30.89 10.61 18.34
CA GLY A 4 30.91 9.92 17.06
C GLY A 4 29.66 10.30 16.28
N GLU A 5 29.75 11.38 15.52
CA GLU A 5 28.68 11.83 14.62
C GLU A 5 28.45 10.81 13.50
N THR A 6 27.25 10.24 13.41
CA THR A 6 26.74 9.60 12.19
C THR A 6 25.27 9.95 12.02
N GLY A 7 25.00 10.88 11.10
CA GLY A 7 23.73 11.15 10.41
C GLY A 7 22.45 10.91 11.20
N HIS A 8 21.77 12.00 11.56
CA HIS A 8 20.37 12.01 11.98
C HIS A 8 19.56 11.06 11.08
N SER A 9 19.19 9.86 11.55
CA SER A 9 18.34 8.96 10.77
C SER A 9 16.95 9.59 10.76
N ILE A 10 16.70 10.45 9.76
CA ILE A 10 15.43 11.16 9.54
C ILE A 10 14.26 10.16 9.44
N ILE A 11 14.57 8.90 9.13
CA ILE A 11 13.59 7.83 8.99
C ILE A 11 13.63 6.96 10.27
N PRO A 12 12.53 6.92 11.05
CA PRO A 12 12.40 6.03 12.20
C PRO A 12 12.40 4.55 11.76
N PRO A 13 12.59 3.59 12.68
CA PRO A 13 12.58 2.17 12.37
C PRO A 13 11.36 1.78 11.53
N HIS A 14 11.62 1.43 10.26
CA HIS A 14 10.65 1.01 9.26
C HIS A 14 10.16 -0.41 9.54
N GLY A 15 8.84 -0.61 9.55
CA GLY A 15 8.20 -1.90 9.82
C GLY A 15 6.77 -1.73 10.34
N GLY A 16 6.04 -2.84 10.52
CA GLY A 16 4.73 -2.83 11.19
C GLY A 16 3.55 -2.25 10.37
N TYR A 17 3.75 -1.90 9.10
CA TYR A 17 2.71 -1.36 8.23
C TYR A 17 1.47 -2.25 8.13
N LEU A 18 1.66 -3.58 8.22
CA LEU A 18 0.57 -4.56 8.24
C LEU A 18 -0.41 -4.35 9.41
N GLY A 19 0.07 -3.82 10.54
CA GLY A 19 -0.75 -3.50 11.72
C GLY A 19 -1.48 -2.16 11.61
N LEU A 20 -1.18 -1.34 10.60
CA LEU A 20 -1.86 -0.06 10.43
C LEU A 20 -3.29 -0.28 9.96
N ARG A 21 -4.23 0.42 10.60
CA ARG A 21 -5.63 0.44 10.15
C ARG A 21 -5.75 0.91 8.70
N SER A 22 -4.92 1.85 8.27
CA SER A 22 -4.91 2.31 6.88
C SER A 22 -4.54 1.19 5.89
N TYR A 23 -3.58 0.33 6.24
CA TYR A 23 -3.20 -0.81 5.41
C TYR A 23 -4.35 -1.82 5.32
N GLN A 24 -4.95 -2.19 6.46
CA GLN A 24 -6.06 -3.13 6.50
C GLN A 24 -7.28 -2.62 5.74
N MET A 25 -7.62 -1.33 5.88
CA MET A 25 -8.70 -0.72 5.11
C MET A 25 -8.38 -0.68 3.61
N ALA A 26 -7.14 -0.39 3.23
CA ALA A 26 -6.71 -0.41 1.83
C ALA A 26 -6.83 -1.81 1.21
N GLN A 27 -6.51 -2.87 1.95
CA GLN A 27 -6.72 -4.25 1.49
C GLN A 27 -8.20 -4.54 1.22
N ILE A 28 -9.09 -4.17 2.15
CA ILE A 28 -10.54 -4.38 1.98
C ILE A 28 -11.05 -3.63 0.73
N VAL A 29 -10.60 -2.38 0.53
CA VAL A 29 -10.97 -1.59 -0.65
C VAL A 29 -10.43 -2.23 -1.92
N TYR A 30 -9.19 -2.72 -1.92
CA TYR A 30 -8.59 -3.41 -3.07
C TYR A 30 -9.40 -4.65 -3.44
N ASP A 31 -9.73 -5.51 -2.47
CA ASP A 31 -10.56 -6.70 -2.71
C ASP A 31 -11.92 -6.32 -3.32
N GLY A 32 -12.52 -5.23 -2.85
CA GLY A 32 -13.74 -4.67 -3.42
C GLY A 32 -13.58 -4.17 -4.86
N ILE A 33 -12.46 -3.51 -5.17
CA ILE A 33 -12.15 -3.01 -6.52
C ILE A 33 -12.00 -4.17 -7.50
N VAL A 34 -11.32 -5.26 -7.11
CA VAL A 34 -11.16 -6.43 -7.99
C VAL A 34 -12.53 -6.99 -8.39
N VAL A 35 -13.41 -7.22 -7.42
CA VAL A 35 -14.77 -7.74 -7.68
C VAL A 35 -15.58 -6.75 -8.52
N PHE A 36 -15.45 -5.45 -8.27
CA PHE A 36 -16.12 -4.41 -9.04
C PHE A 36 -15.64 -4.40 -10.50
N CYS A 37 -14.33 -4.38 -10.72
CA CYS A 37 -13.73 -4.34 -12.05
C CYS A 37 -14.09 -5.59 -12.85
N ASP A 38 -14.02 -6.78 -12.26
CA ASP A 38 -14.40 -8.03 -12.93
C ASP A 38 -15.88 -8.09 -13.32
N ARG A 39 -16.76 -7.41 -12.56
CA ARG A 39 -18.20 -7.42 -12.79
C ARG A 39 -18.65 -6.35 -13.77
N PHE A 40 -18.02 -5.17 -13.74
CA PHE A 40 -18.56 -3.97 -14.37
C PHE A 40 -17.64 -3.34 -15.42
N ILE A 41 -16.36 -3.72 -15.47
CA ILE A 41 -15.41 -3.23 -16.45
C ILE A 41 -15.03 -4.37 -17.39
N ASP A 42 -15.00 -4.09 -18.71
CA ASP A 42 -14.58 -5.10 -19.68
C ASP A 42 -13.14 -5.54 -19.40
N ARG A 43 -12.90 -6.85 -19.40
CA ARG A 43 -11.58 -7.46 -19.11
C ARG A 43 -10.47 -7.09 -20.09
N ARG A 44 -10.79 -6.51 -21.26
CA ARG A 44 -9.81 -6.00 -22.23
C ARG A 44 -9.70 -4.48 -22.16
N SER A 45 -10.43 -3.84 -21.26
CA SER A 45 -10.32 -2.42 -21.01
C SER A 45 -9.00 -2.12 -20.31
N ARG A 46 -8.29 -1.11 -20.80
CA ARG A 46 -7.10 -0.55 -20.12
C ARG A 46 -7.39 -0.13 -18.68
N THR A 47 -8.62 0.26 -18.39
CA THR A 47 -9.03 0.64 -17.03
C THR A 47 -9.08 -0.58 -16.10
N HIS A 48 -9.41 -1.77 -16.60
CA HIS A 48 -9.34 -3.00 -15.80
C HIS A 48 -7.87 -3.33 -15.47
N ASP A 49 -7.01 -3.33 -16.49
CA ASP A 49 -5.56 -3.62 -16.34
C ASP A 49 -4.81 -2.67 -15.41
N GLN A 50 -5.32 -1.45 -15.18
CA GLN A 50 -4.69 -0.46 -14.30
C GLN A 50 -5.18 -0.54 -12.85
N MET A 51 -6.40 -1.04 -12.65
CA MET A 51 -7.03 -1.07 -11.33
C MET A 51 -6.82 -2.41 -10.60
N VAL A 52 -6.58 -3.51 -11.33
CA VAL A 52 -6.44 -4.87 -10.81
C VAL A 52 -5.01 -5.37 -10.95
#